data_AF-A0A1R3GGT5-F1
#
_entry.id   AF-A0A1R3GGT5-F1
#
_cell.length_a   1.000
_cell.length_b   1.000
_cell.length_c   1.000
_cell.angle_alpha   90.00
_cell.angle_beta   90.00
_cell.angle_gamma   90.00
#
_symmetry.space_group_name_H-M   'P 1'
#
loop_
_entity.id
_entity.type
_entity.pdbx_description
1 polymer ?
#
loop_
_entity_poly.entity_id
_entity_poly.type
_entity_poly.pdbx_seq_one_letter_code
_entity_poly.pdbx_strand_id
1 'polypeptide(L)'
;MNANYIEAIVSGESCETVCIETCCVNTAIVSVSSGVNHSLTTALHSIEIALGVINEDFQESNSMQQLQHLQPFRIVIYNAKGVARPLFISSLQETISVYNPHVLIIT
;
A
#
# COMPACT_ATOMS: atom_id res chain seq x y z
N MET A 1 10.39 -19.00 4.32
CA MET A 1 9.64 -17.74 4.52
C MET A 1 8.42 -17.81 3.63
N ASN A 2 7.23 -17.88 4.20
CA ASN A 2 5.99 -17.71 3.42
C ASN A 2 5.78 -16.21 3.22
N ALA A 3 5.89 -15.73 1.99
CA ALA A 3 5.61 -14.34 1.65
C ALA A 3 4.19 -14.25 1.08
N ASN A 4 3.35 -13.38 1.64
CA ASN A 4 2.08 -13.03 1.01
C ASN A 4 2.36 -12.01 -0.09
N TYR A 5 1.94 -12.31 -1.31
CA TYR A 5 2.16 -11.44 -2.46
C TYR A 5 0.86 -10.70 -2.80
N ILE A 6 0.94 -9.38 -2.91
CA ILE A 6 -0.16 -8.51 -3.31
C ILE A 6 0.31 -7.73 -4.53
N GLU A 7 -0.37 -7.93 -5.65
CA GLU A 7 -0.13 -7.18 -6.88
C GLU A 7 -1.23 -6.13 -7.06
N ALA A 8 -0.84 -4.88 -7.29
CA ALA A 8 -1.74 -3.77 -7.55
C ALA A 8 -1.28 -3.00 -8.79
N ILE A 9 -2.03 -3.14 -9.89
CA ILE A 9 -1.77 -2.37 -11.11
C ILE A 9 -2.57 -1.06 -11.06
N VAL A 10 -1.87 0.07 -11.02
CA VAL A 10 -2.46 1.42 -11.01
C VAL A 10 -2.26 2.07 -12.37
N SER A 11 -3.32 2.05 -13.17
CA SER A 11 -3.35 2.73 -14.45
C SER A 11 -3.64 4.22 -14.25
N GLY A 12 -2.59 5.06 -14.28
CA GLY A 12 -2.65 6.52 -14.46
C GLY A 12 -3.89 7.22 -13.90
N GLU A 13 -4.43 8.21 -14.62
CA GLU A 13 -5.53 9.06 -14.13
C GLU A 13 -6.87 8.34 -13.84
N SER A 14 -6.99 7.04 -14.16
CA SER A 14 -8.26 6.32 -14.13
C SER A 14 -8.47 5.41 -12.91
N CYS A 15 -7.41 5.03 -12.19
CA CYS A 15 -7.55 4.16 -11.02
C CYS A 15 -8.00 4.90 -9.75
N GLU A 16 -8.78 4.22 -8.92
CA GLU A 16 -9.12 4.70 -7.57
C GLU A 16 -7.95 4.49 -6.59
N THR A 17 -8.04 5.13 -5.42
CA THR A 17 -7.09 4.90 -4.32
C THR A 17 -7.25 3.47 -3.82
N VAL A 18 -6.13 2.75 -3.68
CA VAL A 18 -6.14 1.37 -3.19
C VAL A 18 -5.66 1.37 -1.74
N CYS A 19 -6.48 0.88 -0.82
CA CYS A 19 -6.10 0.64 0.57
C CYS A 19 -5.91 -0.87 0.79
N ILE A 20 -4.74 -1.24 1.26
CA ILE A 20 -4.37 -2.62 1.60
C ILE A 20 -4.23 -2.69 3.11
N GLU A 21 -5.12 -3.43 3.74
CA GLU A 21 -5.00 -3.81 5.15
C GLU A 21 -4.40 -5.22 5.23
N THR A 22 -3.34 -5.37 6.02
CA THR A 22 -2.69 -6.66 6.24
C THR A 22 -2.48 -6.91 7.74
N CYS A 23 -2.19 -8.16 8.09
CA CYS A 23 -1.76 -8.51 9.45
C CYS A 23 -0.44 -7.81 9.80
N CYS A 24 0.05 -8.00 11.03
CA CYS A 24 1.35 -7.45 11.39
C CYS A 24 2.47 -8.05 10.53
N VAL A 25 3.15 -7.17 9.79
CA VAL A 25 4.26 -7.50 8.91
C VAL A 25 5.56 -7.00 9.53
N ASN A 26 6.64 -7.78 9.38
CA ASN A 26 7.99 -7.34 9.77
C ASN A 26 8.67 -6.62 8.59
N THR A 27 8.39 -7.09 7.37
CA THR A 27 9.02 -6.59 6.16
C THR A 27 7.99 -6.42 5.07
N ALA A 28 8.02 -5.28 4.37
CA ALA A 28 7.30 -5.07 3.12
C ALA A 28 8.31 -4.69 2.04
N ILE A 29 8.29 -5.42 0.92
CA ILE A 29 9.10 -5.12 -0.27
C ILE A 29 8.14 -4.56 -1.32
N VAL A 30 8.42 -3.35 -1.76
CA VAL A 30 7.62 -2.65 -2.78
C VAL A 30 8.46 -2.54 -4.05
N SER A 31 7.95 -3.11 -5.14
CA SER A 31 8.49 -2.95 -6.48
C SER A 31 7.56 -2.04 -7.28
N VAL A 32 8.10 -0.98 -7.86
CA VAL A 32 7.35 -0.02 -8.67
C VAL A 32 7.96 0.02 -10.05
N SER A 33 7.15 -0.25 -11.07
CA SER A 33 7.52 -0.01 -12.45
C SER A 33 6.58 1.04 -13.05
N SER A 34 7.13 1.96 -13.82
CA SER A 34 6.37 3.05 -14.44
C SER A 34 6.70 3.16 -15.91
N GLY A 35 5.67 3.41 -16.71
CA GLY A 35 5.79 3.60 -18.15
C GLY A 35 4.88 4.72 -18.62
N VAL A 36 5.15 5.22 -19.82
CA VAL A 36 4.27 6.19 -20.49
C VAL A 36 3.55 5.44 -21.61
N ASN A 37 2.22 5.40 -21.55
CA ASN A 37 1.43 4.88 -22.66
C ASN A 37 1.26 5.98 -23.71
N HIS A 38 2.06 5.93 -24.77
CA HIS A 38 2.02 6.92 -25.85
C HIS A 38 0.66 7.04 -26.54
N SER A 39 -0.14 5.96 -26.59
CA SER A 39 -1.46 5.97 -27.23
C SER A 39 -2.53 6.64 -26.36
N LEU A 40 -2.38 6.59 -25.04
CA LEU A 40 -3.35 7.16 -24.09
C LEU A 40 -2.85 8.47 -23.45
N THR A 41 -1.61 8.89 -23.71
CA THR A 41 -0.94 10.03 -23.06
C THR A 41 -0.94 9.98 -21.52
N THR A 42 -1.17 8.80 -20.94
CA THR A 42 -1.23 8.58 -19.50
C THR A 42 0.00 7.81 -19.03
N ALA A 43 0.45 8.11 -17.81
CA ALA A 43 1.38 7.24 -17.10
C ALA A 43 0.68 5.93 -16.69
N LEU A 44 1.44 4.83 -16.67
CA LEU A 44 1.02 3.53 -16.15
C LEU A 44 1.99 3.17 -15.04
N HIS A 45 1.47 2.77 -13.88
CA HIS A 45 2.25 2.37 -12.72
C HIS A 45 1.85 0.94 -12.33
N SER A 46 2.78 -0.01 -12.40
CA SER A 46 2.57 -1.33 -11.80
C SER A 46 3.27 -1.37 -10.45
N ILE A 47 2.52 -1.68 -9.40
CA ILE A 47 3.00 -1.72 -8.02
C ILE A 47 2.81 -3.14 -7.49
N GLU A 48 3.92 -3.76 -7.12
CA GLU A 48 3.94 -5.09 -6.54
C GLU A 48 4.42 -4.98 -5.10
N ILE A 49 3.69 -5.60 -4.17
CA ILE A 49 3.96 -5.55 -2.74
C ILE A 49 4.09 -6.98 -2.22
N ALA A 50 5.30 -7.37 -1.83
CA ALA A 50 5.56 -8.63 -1.16
C ALA A 50 5.67 -8.39 0.36
N LEU A 51 4.85 -9.09 1.13
CA LEU A 51 4.78 -8.97 2.58
C LEU A 51 5.43 -10.18 3.26
N GLY A 52 6.49 -9.91 4.01
CA GLY A 52 7.11 -10.84 4.94
C GLY A 52 6.38 -10.80 6.29
N VAL A 53 5.57 -11.81 6.54
CA VAL A 53 4.83 -11.96 7.79
C VAL A 53 5.80 -12.37 8.91
N ILE A 54 5.52 -11.96 10.14
CA ILE A 54 6.22 -12.47 11.32
C ILE A 54 5.93 -13.98 11.40
N ASN A 55 6.93 -14.83 11.09
CA ASN A 55 6.80 -16.27 11.35
C ASN A 55 6.65 -16.47 12.87
N GLU A 56 5.57 -17.14 13.28
CA GLU A 56 5.30 -17.54 14.67
C GLU A 56 6.26 -18.64 15.18
N ASP A 57 7.54 -18.60 14.82
CA ASP A 57 8.56 -19.44 15.47
C ASP A 57 8.95 -18.88 16.86
N PHE A 58 8.22 -17.88 17.37
CA PHE A 58 8.19 -17.54 18.79
C PHE A 58 7.41 -18.62 19.54
N GLN A 59 8.14 -19.69 19.84
CA GLN A 59 7.75 -20.83 20.64
C GLN A 59 6.84 -20.48 21.82
N GLU A 60 5.70 -21.19 21.87
CA GLU A 60 5.07 -21.78 23.05
C GLU A 60 5.52 -21.22 24.41
N SER A 61 5.05 -20.03 24.79
CA SER A 61 4.69 -19.70 26.18
C SER A 61 4.06 -18.30 26.25
N ASN A 62 2.75 -18.24 26.52
CA ASN A 62 1.97 -17.05 26.92
C ASN A 62 1.53 -16.02 25.86
N SER A 63 1.67 -16.25 24.56
CA SER A 63 1.48 -15.21 23.51
C SER A 63 0.05 -15.00 22.96
N MET A 64 -0.98 -15.74 23.40
CA MET A 64 -2.37 -15.52 22.93
C MET A 64 -2.94 -14.13 23.30
N GLN A 65 -2.40 -13.48 24.35
CA GLN A 65 -2.79 -12.12 24.75
C GLN A 65 -1.98 -11.02 24.03
N GLN A 66 -0.79 -11.34 23.49
CA GLN A 66 0.04 -10.35 22.78
C GLN A 66 -0.39 -10.14 21.33
N LEU A 67 -0.99 -11.15 20.69
CA LEU A 67 -1.57 -11.03 19.35
C LEU A 67 -2.77 -10.05 19.28
N GLN A 68 -3.45 -9.81 20.40
CA GLN A 68 -4.61 -8.91 20.47
C GLN A 68 -4.25 -7.41 20.37
N HIS A 69 -2.96 -7.06 20.45
CA HIS A 69 -2.47 -5.68 20.38
C HIS A 69 -1.74 -5.36 19.06
N LEU A 70 -1.65 -6.31 18.14
CA LEU A 70 -1.02 -6.13 16.86
C LEU A 70 -1.98 -5.40 15.91
N GLN A 71 -1.78 -4.09 15.75
CA GLN A 71 -2.60 -3.29 14.84
C GLN A 71 -2.36 -3.70 13.38
N PRO A 72 -3.41 -3.73 12.53
CA PRO A 72 -3.25 -4.03 11.12
C PRO A 72 -2.31 -3.00 10.47
N PHE A 73 -1.38 -3.49 9.66
CA PHE A 73 -0.50 -2.64 8.88
C PHE A 73 -1.25 -2.18 7.63
N ARG A 74 -1.19 -0.89 7.35
CA ARG A 74 -1.97 -0.27 6.26
C ARG A 74 -1.06 0.35 5.22
N ILE A 75 -1.22 -0.08 3.98
CA ILE A 75 -0.54 0.49 2.82
C ILE A 75 -1.59 1.14 1.94
N VAL A 76 -1.44 2.43 1.64
CA VAL A 76 -2.32 3.14 0.73
C VAL A 76 -1.56 3.52 -0.53
N ILE A 77 -2.10 3.17 -1.68
CA ILE A 77 -1.63 3.61 -2.99
C ILE A 77 -2.58 4.71 -3.47
N TYR A 78 -2.13 5.95 -3.37
CA TYR A 78 -2.86 7.14 -3.76
C TYR A 78 -2.51 7.56 -5.18
N ASN A 79 -3.51 7.51 -6.06
CA ASN A 79 -3.41 8.05 -7.39
C ASN A 79 -3.62 9.57 -7.37
N ALA A 80 -2.54 10.32 -7.62
CA ALA A 80 -2.56 11.77 -7.61
C ALA A 80 -3.37 12.38 -8.76
N LYS A 81 -3.58 11.64 -9.85
CA LYS A 81 -4.22 12.12 -11.09
C LYS A 81 -3.59 13.43 -11.63
N GLY A 82 -2.34 13.70 -11.25
CA GLY A 82 -1.63 14.95 -11.49
C GLY A 82 -1.51 15.84 -10.25
N VAL A 83 -0.29 15.93 -9.71
CA VAL A 83 0.02 16.72 -8.50
C VAL A 83 -0.17 18.23 -8.67
N ALA A 84 -0.24 18.73 -9.90
CA ALA A 84 -0.49 20.13 -10.21
C ALA A 84 -1.97 20.54 -10.08
N ARG A 85 -2.89 19.58 -9.87
CA ARG A 85 -4.32 19.90 -9.72
C ARG A 85 -4.56 20.66 -8.40
N PRO A 86 -5.41 21.70 -8.39
CA PRO A 86 -5.63 22.53 -7.20
C PRO A 86 -6.08 21.77 -5.94
N LEU A 87 -6.81 20.66 -6.12
CA LEU A 87 -7.36 19.86 -5.02
C LEU A 87 -6.42 18.76 -4.52
N PHE A 88 -5.23 18.58 -5.12
CA PHE A 88 -4.32 17.48 -4.80
C PHE A 88 -4.01 17.40 -3.29
N ILE A 89 -3.59 18.51 -2.69
CA ILE A 89 -3.21 18.53 -1.26
C ILE A 89 -4.40 18.23 -0.36
N SER A 90 -5.57 18.84 -0.60
CA SER A 90 -6.76 18.59 0.22
C SER A 90 -7.24 17.14 0.12
N SER A 91 -7.26 16.58 -1.10
CA SER A 91 -7.69 15.19 -1.31
C SER A 91 -6.68 14.19 -0.73
N LEU A 92 -5.39 14.50 -0.77
CA LEU A 92 -4.35 13.70 -0.12
C LEU A 92 -4.50 13.72 1.42
N GLN A 93 -4.75 14.89 2.01
CA GLN A 93 -4.96 15.04 3.44
C GLN A 93 -6.22 14.29 3.92
N GLU A 94 -7.30 14.37 3.16
CA GLU A 94 -8.52 13.59 3.42
C GLU A 94 -8.22 12.09 3.38
N THR A 95 -7.51 11.62 2.34
CA THR A 95 -7.11 10.22 2.21
C THR A 95 -6.28 9.75 3.41
N ILE A 96 -5.28 10.54 3.83
CA ILE A 96 -4.44 10.22 5.00
C ILE A 96 -5.30 10.15 6.27
N SER A 97 -6.23 11.09 6.44
CA SER A 97 -7.10 11.15 7.63
C SER A 97 -8.07 9.97 7.69
N VAL A 98 -8.60 9.54 6.54
CA VAL A 98 -9.55 8.43 6.44
C VAL A 98 -8.87 7.08 6.69
N TYR A 99 -7.72 6.84 6.04
CA TYR A 99 -7.09 5.51 6.08
C TYR A 99 -6.02 5.36 7.15
N ASN A 100 -5.45 6.47 7.65
CA ASN A 100 -4.33 6.48 8.59
C ASN A 100 -3.23 5.47 8.21
N PRO A 101 -2.63 5.59 7.01
CA PRO A 101 -1.70 4.60 6.49
C PRO A 101 -0.37 4.58 7.24
N HIS A 102 0.25 3.40 7.29
CA HIS A 102 1.63 3.25 7.74
C HIS A 102 2.61 3.52 6.59
N VAL A 103 2.22 3.13 5.37
CA VAL A 103 2.95 3.41 4.14
C VAL A 103 2.01 4.05 3.14
N LEU A 104 2.43 5.16 2.55
CA LEU A 104 1.71 5.87 1.51
C LEU A 104 2.57 5.90 0.24
N ILE A 105 2.06 5.30 -0.84
CA ILE A 105 2.67 5.32 -2.17
C ILE A 105 1.84 6.30 -3.01
N ILE A 106 2.48 7.31 -3.58
CA ILE A 106 1.82 8.31 -4.43
C ILE A 106 2.24 8.06 -5.88
N THR A 107 1.27 7.86 -6.76
CA THR A 107 1.46 7.66 -8.22
C THR A 107 0.89 8.82 -9.01
#